data_AF-A0A940V4U0-F1
#
_entry.id   AF-A0A940V4U0-F1
#
_cell.length_a   1.000
_cell.length_b   1.000
_cell.length_c   1.000
_cell.angle_alpha   90.00
_cell.angle_beta   90.00
_cell.angle_gamma   90.00
#
_symmetry.space_group_name_H-M   'P 1'
#
loop_
_entity.id
_entity.type
_entity.pdbx_description
1 polymer ?
#
loop_
_entity_poly.entity_id
_entity_poly.type
_entity_poly.pdbx_seq_one_letter_code
_entity_poly.pdbx_strand_id
1 'polypeptide(L)'
;MVASLHIALRRIILYLRPPKNLDAKQAVTVSYRYISWFISSICYLTGTQMNSYNYKVTVVIALFVFSRVILDYYLKSTDRVSIRFIGVVETIGLALILVPTGGLESPFIWYALNPVLATNCFEGIYCWVNLSIYLLASFLISLMLFNDEGLGAGELIQAKSNIILVYILVTIAMRLILRLVKQLDAQAEELKSRKQALESMNMELFEANLSVKRSMGYVMSLYQIIETFSLREDAHSILSQMVNSTSQIMECNVSFIWIASDKDEASSLITLGLSSYQRNSLITYLDSNAKEDLKYKTESSFEFEGDQYLMVPIKSASQFYGFMGMETSIAQRETGQNERAGGRSNELLSFLGDLVALILERHDYQELSAKLLILEEQNRIANEIHDCVSQRLFSILCGVHALSTNWNRLDSLSISRQLELIEQSTKETSKELRTSIYRLSTSNRGESLFKGNMEDYLKDFACLNNVAVRFSFDGDEMLIPSSQKEALYRIVREAAGNAVRHGKCSKLEVQLWIHEATLELMIKDNGKGFDTVLTLQDKECRGLGLNNILVLTQTYNGVFDLISGERMGTTLKFKFPLGYRSAHILKQDGGAA
;
A
#
# COMPACT_ATOMS: atom_id res chain seq x y z
N MET A 1 58.02 65.39 15.77
CA MET A 1 58.05 64.67 17.05
C MET A 1 56.65 64.27 17.55
N VAL A 2 55.65 65.17 17.55
CA VAL A 2 54.26 64.83 17.93
C VAL A 2 53.58 63.87 16.94
N ALA A 3 53.80 64.03 15.63
CA ALA A 3 53.24 63.15 14.59
C ALA A 3 53.83 61.71 14.63
N SER A 4 55.12 61.56 14.92
CA SER A 4 55.77 60.25 15.08
C SER A 4 55.31 59.53 16.35
N LEU A 5 55.07 60.28 17.44
CA LEU A 5 54.50 59.74 18.68
C LEU A 5 53.05 59.28 18.48
N HIS A 6 52.26 60.03 17.69
CA HIS A 6 50.87 59.69 17.41
C HIS A 6 50.72 58.45 16.51
N ILE A 7 51.59 58.28 15.52
CA ILE A 7 51.63 57.07 14.67
C ILE A 7 52.10 55.84 15.48
N ALA A 8 53.07 56.01 16.38
CA ALA A 8 53.51 54.95 17.29
C ALA A 8 52.38 54.54 18.25
N LEU A 9 51.68 55.51 18.87
CA LEU A 9 50.52 55.24 19.73
C LEU A 9 49.38 54.54 18.96
N ARG A 10 49.12 54.94 17.72
CA ARG A 10 48.06 54.33 16.89
C ARG A 10 48.41 52.89 16.50
N ARG A 11 49.69 52.60 16.21
CA ARG A 11 50.19 51.23 15.98
C ARG A 11 50.13 50.40 17.26
N ILE A 12 50.46 50.97 18.41
CA ILE A 12 50.32 50.32 19.72
C ILE A 12 48.84 49.99 19.98
N ILE A 13 47.92 50.94 19.81
CA ILE A 13 46.47 50.73 20.00
C ILE A 13 45.90 49.66 19.05
N LEU A 14 46.37 49.60 17.81
CA LEU A 14 46.01 48.53 16.87
C LEU A 14 46.58 47.16 17.28
N TYR A 15 47.80 47.12 17.82
CA TYR A 15 48.43 45.91 18.36
C TYR A 15 47.73 45.41 19.64
N LEU A 16 47.01 46.29 20.34
CA LEU A 16 46.30 46.02 21.59
C LEU A 16 44.86 45.54 21.42
N ARG A 17 44.34 45.39 20.18
CA ARG A 17 43.02 44.79 19.97
C ARG A 17 43.03 43.28 20.29
N PRO A 18 42.01 42.76 20.99
CA PRO A 18 41.89 41.33 21.21
C PRO A 18 41.72 40.60 19.87
N PRO A 19 42.33 39.42 19.70
CA PRO A 19 42.29 38.68 18.44
C PRO A 19 40.88 38.17 18.14
N LYS A 20 40.49 38.24 16.86
CA LYS A 20 39.23 37.71 16.35
C LYS A 20 39.45 36.24 15.98
N ASN A 21 38.63 35.34 16.50
CA ASN A 21 38.72 33.86 16.40
C ASN A 21 39.56 33.19 17.50
N LEU A 22 39.09 33.28 18.74
CA LEU A 22 39.62 32.52 19.87
C LEU A 22 38.72 31.33 20.16
N ASP A 23 39.31 30.15 20.38
CA ASP A 23 38.59 29.02 20.99
C ASP A 23 38.07 29.42 22.38
N ALA A 24 36.98 28.82 22.87
CA ALA A 24 36.35 29.16 24.15
C ALA A 24 37.35 29.16 25.31
N LYS A 25 38.30 28.20 25.31
CA LYS A 25 39.38 28.10 26.30
C LYS A 25 40.36 29.28 26.23
N GLN A 26 40.72 29.69 25.02
CA GLN A 26 41.61 30.82 24.78
C GLN A 26 40.90 32.14 25.10
N ALA A 27 39.62 32.26 24.80
CA ALA A 27 38.80 33.44 25.12
C ALA A 27 38.71 33.70 26.62
N VAL A 28 38.52 32.65 27.43
CA VAL A 28 38.52 32.76 28.90
C VAL A 28 39.88 33.21 29.42
N THR A 29 40.97 32.63 28.91
CA THR A 29 42.35 32.96 29.32
C THR A 29 42.71 34.41 28.97
N VAL A 30 42.35 34.86 27.76
CA VAL A 30 42.56 36.23 27.29
C VAL A 30 41.77 37.22 28.14
N SER A 31 40.50 36.93 28.41
CA SER A 31 39.61 37.80 29.19
C SER A 31 40.11 37.95 30.63
N TYR A 32 40.44 36.83 31.28
CA TYR A 32 40.97 36.85 32.64
C TYR A 32 42.30 37.62 32.73
N ARG A 33 43.19 37.47 31.73
CA ARG A 33 44.49 38.17 31.70
C ARG A 33 44.36 39.69 31.66
N TYR A 34 43.48 40.22 30.82
CA TYR A 34 43.27 41.67 30.76
C TYR A 34 42.51 42.20 31.98
N ILE A 35 41.51 41.47 32.48
CA ILE A 35 40.75 41.86 33.69
C ILE A 35 41.66 41.86 34.91
N SER A 36 42.46 40.81 35.12
CA SER A 36 43.39 40.72 36.25
C SER A 36 44.49 41.78 36.18
N TRP A 37 45.03 42.06 34.99
CA TRP A 37 45.98 43.17 34.78
C TRP A 37 45.34 44.51 35.18
N PHE A 38 44.14 44.79 34.69
CA PHE A 38 43.45 46.07 34.94
C PHE A 38 43.15 46.27 36.43
N ILE A 39 42.57 45.26 37.08
CA ILE A 39 42.22 45.32 38.51
C ILE A 39 43.47 45.44 39.38
N SER A 40 44.49 44.60 39.15
CA SER A 40 45.75 44.65 39.93
C SER A 40 46.48 45.99 39.74
N SER A 41 46.44 46.55 38.52
CA SER A 41 47.05 47.85 38.22
C SER A 41 46.34 49.01 38.93
N ILE A 42 44.99 49.00 38.98
CA ILE A 42 44.24 50.01 39.75
C ILE A 42 44.60 49.91 41.23
N CYS A 43 44.55 48.71 41.82
CA CYS A 43 44.87 48.50 43.21
C CYS A 43 46.30 48.93 43.56
N TYR A 44 47.26 48.70 42.67
CA TYR A 44 48.66 49.12 42.86
C TYR A 44 48.84 50.64 42.79
N LEU A 45 48.13 51.32 41.89
CA LEU A 45 48.17 52.79 41.77
C LEU A 45 47.53 53.49 42.98
N THR A 46 46.46 52.92 43.53
CA THR A 46 45.78 53.44 44.73
C THR A 46 46.44 53.00 46.04
N GLY A 47 47.36 52.03 45.98
CA GLY A 47 48.03 51.48 47.16
C GLY A 47 49.02 52.44 47.80
N THR A 48 49.17 52.34 49.12
CA THR A 48 49.97 53.25 49.98
C THR A 48 51.49 53.01 49.93
N GLN A 49 51.99 52.19 49.01
CA GLN A 49 53.42 51.90 48.90
C GLN A 49 54.27 53.14 48.60
N MET A 50 55.46 53.22 49.20
CA MET A 50 56.41 54.36 49.21
C MET A 50 57.04 54.74 47.85
N ASN A 51 56.60 54.13 46.75
CA ASN A 51 57.13 54.40 45.42
C ASN A 51 56.52 55.67 44.80
N SER A 52 57.33 56.44 44.05
CA SER A 52 56.85 57.62 43.34
C SER A 52 55.75 57.27 42.33
N TYR A 53 54.80 58.18 42.11
CA TYR A 53 53.68 57.96 41.19
C TYR A 53 54.16 57.60 39.77
N ASN A 54 55.20 58.27 39.28
CA ASN A 54 55.82 58.00 37.97
C ASN A 54 56.41 56.58 37.88
N TYR A 55 57.00 56.09 38.97
CA TYR A 55 57.51 54.73 39.04
C TYR A 55 56.37 53.71 38.96
N LYS A 56 55.26 53.95 39.70
CA LYS A 56 54.10 53.04 39.68
C LYS A 56 53.49 52.93 38.28
N VAL A 57 53.32 54.05 37.58
CA VAL A 57 52.79 54.07 36.20
C VAL A 57 53.72 53.33 35.24
N THR A 58 55.04 53.50 35.37
CA THR A 58 56.03 52.83 34.52
C THR A 58 55.95 51.30 34.67
N VAL A 59 55.80 50.80 35.89
CA VAL A 59 55.63 49.36 36.17
C VAL A 59 54.34 48.82 35.54
N VAL A 60 53.22 49.53 35.65
CA VAL A 60 51.93 49.12 35.07
C VAL A 60 52.02 49.02 33.54
N ILE A 61 52.65 49.99 32.88
CA ILE A 61 52.84 49.99 31.43
C ILE A 61 53.78 48.85 31.01
N ALA A 62 54.86 48.61 31.74
CA ALA A 62 55.78 47.52 31.47
C ALA A 62 55.09 46.15 31.59
N LEU A 63 54.28 45.95 32.63
CA LEU A 63 53.50 44.72 32.84
C LEU A 63 52.49 44.49 31.72
N PHE A 64 51.86 45.55 31.21
CA PHE A 64 50.92 45.46 30.11
C PHE A 64 51.59 45.02 28.80
N VAL A 65 52.74 45.63 28.48
CA VAL A 65 53.53 45.25 27.30
C VAL A 65 54.00 43.80 27.42
N PHE A 66 54.52 43.41 28.58
CA PHE A 66 54.93 42.03 28.87
C PHE A 66 53.77 41.05 28.71
N SER A 67 52.61 41.36 29.30
CA SER A 67 51.37 40.56 29.20
C SER A 67 50.95 40.35 27.75
N ARG A 68 50.98 41.41 26.94
CA ARG A 68 50.58 41.37 25.54
C ARG A 68 51.53 40.55 24.67
N VAL A 69 52.85 40.69 24.90
CA VAL A 69 53.88 39.93 24.18
C VAL A 69 53.72 38.45 24.46
N ILE A 70 53.59 38.06 25.73
CA ILE A 70 53.39 36.65 26.10
C ILE A 70 52.09 36.10 25.54
N LEU A 71 51.01 36.88 25.56
CA LEU A 71 49.74 36.46 24.97
C LEU A 71 49.89 36.22 23.45
N ASP A 72 50.65 37.06 22.76
CA ASP A 72 50.90 36.90 21.32
C ASP A 72 51.64 35.59 21.01
N TYR A 73 52.66 35.28 21.81
CA TYR A 73 53.38 34.01 21.70
C TYR A 73 52.46 32.83 22.03
N TYR A 74 51.69 32.92 23.11
CA TYR A 74 50.79 31.85 23.52
C TYR A 74 49.72 31.53 22.47
N LEU A 75 49.23 32.54 21.73
CA LEU A 75 48.25 32.35 20.66
C LEU A 75 48.86 31.89 19.33
N LYS A 76 50.14 32.21 19.06
CA LYS A 76 50.86 31.77 17.85
C LYS A 76 51.50 30.39 18.00
N SER A 77 51.84 29.99 19.22
CA SER A 77 52.47 28.71 19.51
C SER A 77 51.45 27.58 19.49
N THR A 78 51.58 26.66 18.55
CA THR A 78 50.80 25.41 18.49
C THR A 78 51.47 24.27 19.27
N ASP A 79 52.77 24.40 19.54
CA ASP A 79 53.58 23.38 20.19
C ASP A 79 53.47 23.41 21.73
N ARG A 80 53.18 22.24 22.31
CA ARG A 80 53.00 22.06 23.76
C ARG A 80 54.28 22.34 24.56
N VAL A 81 55.46 22.08 23.99
CA VAL A 81 56.74 22.30 24.68
C VAL A 81 57.01 23.81 24.80
N SER A 82 56.79 24.55 23.72
CA SER A 82 56.93 26.00 23.68
C SER A 82 56.03 26.69 24.72
N ILE A 83 54.77 26.26 24.85
CA ILE A 83 53.83 26.86 25.80
C ILE A 83 54.22 26.59 27.25
N ARG A 84 54.73 25.39 27.56
CA ARG A 84 55.27 25.07 28.89
C ARG A 84 56.44 26.00 29.23
N PHE A 85 57.41 26.10 28.33
CA PHE A 85 58.59 26.95 28.53
C PHE A 85 58.19 28.42 28.77
N ILE A 86 57.28 28.96 27.94
CA ILE A 86 56.76 30.32 28.10
C ILE A 86 56.06 30.48 29.46
N GLY A 87 55.28 29.49 29.90
CA GLY A 87 54.58 29.51 31.19
C GLY A 87 55.53 29.62 32.38
N VAL A 88 56.68 28.93 32.35
CA VAL A 88 57.71 29.03 33.40
C VAL A 88 58.46 30.36 33.34
N VAL A 89 58.84 30.81 32.13
CA VAL A 89 59.49 32.11 31.94
C VAL A 89 58.60 33.24 32.47
N GLU A 90 57.30 33.19 32.17
CA GLU A 90 56.35 34.17 32.68
C GLU A 90 56.23 34.11 34.20
N THR A 91 56.13 32.93 34.79
CA THR A 91 56.06 32.75 36.25
C THR A 91 57.27 33.34 36.97
N ILE A 92 58.47 33.09 36.46
CA ILE A 92 59.71 33.66 37.01
C ILE A 92 59.70 35.18 36.84
N GLY A 93 59.29 35.69 35.67
CA GLY A 93 59.16 37.12 35.42
C GLY A 93 58.20 37.81 36.39
N LEU A 94 57.06 37.18 36.70
CA LEU A 94 56.08 37.71 37.66
C LEU A 94 56.58 37.65 39.10
N ALA A 95 57.32 36.61 39.48
CA ALA A 95 57.98 36.57 40.79
C ALA A 95 59.00 37.72 40.93
N LEU A 96 59.79 37.99 39.88
CA LEU A 96 60.76 39.09 39.88
C LEU A 96 60.10 40.47 39.97
N ILE A 97 58.89 40.65 39.43
CA ILE A 97 58.10 41.89 39.54
C ILE A 97 57.73 42.21 40.99
N LEU A 98 57.70 41.22 41.89
CA LEU A 98 57.44 41.47 43.31
C LEU A 98 58.59 42.25 43.98
N VAL A 99 59.83 42.14 43.50
CA VAL A 99 60.98 42.89 44.03
C VAL A 99 60.76 44.41 43.94
N PRO A 100 60.48 45.00 42.76
CA PRO A 100 60.23 46.44 42.66
C PRO A 100 58.88 46.90 43.21
N THR A 101 57.93 45.99 43.48
CA THR A 101 56.52 46.32 43.80
C THR A 101 56.10 46.03 45.23
N GLY A 102 57.06 45.81 46.14
CA GLY A 102 56.78 45.64 47.58
C GLY A 102 56.46 44.20 48.00
N GLY A 103 57.06 43.21 47.33
CA GLY A 103 57.05 41.82 47.74
C GLY A 103 55.66 41.18 47.69
N LEU A 104 55.38 40.31 48.67
CA LEU A 104 54.12 39.55 48.79
C LEU A 104 52.89 40.42 49.12
N GLU A 105 53.09 41.69 49.45
CA GLU A 105 52.00 42.64 49.74
C GLU A 105 51.56 43.42 48.50
N SER A 106 52.28 43.23 47.39
CA SER A 106 51.93 43.79 46.09
C SER A 106 50.59 43.22 45.59
N PRO A 107 49.66 44.06 45.10
CA PRO A 107 48.45 43.62 44.39
C PRO A 107 48.75 42.77 43.15
N PHE A 108 49.97 42.83 42.60
CA PHE A 108 50.40 42.00 41.47
C PHE A 108 50.63 40.54 41.84
N ILE A 109 50.61 40.17 43.13
CA ILE A 109 50.64 38.77 43.53
C ILE A 109 49.54 37.99 42.80
N TRP A 110 48.31 38.53 42.76
CA TRP A 110 47.15 37.92 42.10
C TRP A 110 47.30 37.77 40.60
N TYR A 111 48.15 38.59 39.97
CA TYR A 111 48.44 38.50 38.55
C TYR A 111 49.24 37.22 38.19
N ALA A 112 49.92 36.61 39.16
CA ALA A 112 50.64 35.35 38.98
C ALA A 112 49.73 34.11 38.83
N LEU A 113 48.42 34.27 38.96
CA LEU A 113 47.49 33.21 38.59
C LEU A 113 47.40 33.04 37.06
N ASN A 114 47.78 34.06 36.27
CA ASN A 114 47.68 34.00 34.80
C ASN A 114 48.50 32.87 34.15
N PRO A 115 49.80 32.68 34.47
CA PRO A 115 50.58 31.55 33.96
C PRO A 115 50.04 30.20 34.41
N VAL A 116 49.50 30.13 35.63
CA VAL A 116 48.92 28.92 36.21
C VAL A 116 47.66 28.51 35.44
N LEU A 117 46.79 29.47 35.10
CA LEU A 117 45.58 29.24 34.29
C LEU A 117 45.90 28.94 32.83
N ALA A 118 46.86 29.67 32.24
CA ALA A 118 47.29 29.46 30.87
C ALA A 118 47.91 28.07 30.68
N THR A 119 48.69 27.57 31.65
CA THR A 119 49.26 26.21 31.56
C THR A 119 48.25 25.09 31.82
N ASN A 120 47.16 25.36 32.54
CA ASN A 120 46.08 24.41 32.83
C ASN A 120 45.31 23.96 31.57
N CYS A 121 45.35 24.76 30.49
CA CYS A 121 44.72 24.40 29.22
C CYS A 121 45.37 23.17 28.54
N PHE A 122 46.60 22.82 28.91
CA PHE A 122 47.36 21.76 28.24
C PHE A 122 47.50 20.49 29.08
N GLU A 123 47.99 20.58 30.33
CA GLU A 123 48.21 19.42 31.20
C GLU A 123 48.07 19.73 32.69
N GLY A 124 47.27 18.91 33.39
CA GLY A 124 46.87 19.19 34.77
C GLY A 124 47.96 19.05 35.83
N ILE A 125 49.11 18.44 35.53
CA ILE A 125 50.26 18.35 36.47
C ILE A 125 51.11 19.63 36.38
N TYR A 126 51.24 20.20 35.19
CA TYR A 126 52.09 21.35 34.96
C TYR A 126 51.60 22.62 35.67
N CYS A 127 50.28 22.75 35.82
CA CYS A 127 49.66 23.81 36.60
C CYS A 127 50.17 23.83 38.06
N TRP A 128 50.33 22.66 38.68
CA TRP A 128 50.90 22.52 40.02
C TRP A 128 52.39 22.79 40.05
N VAL A 129 53.15 22.31 39.05
CA VAL A 129 54.58 22.60 38.93
C VAL A 129 54.80 24.11 38.82
N ASN A 130 54.02 24.79 37.99
CA ASN A 130 54.14 26.22 37.77
C ASN A 130 53.73 27.02 39.01
N LEU A 131 52.66 26.61 39.69
CA LEU A 131 52.26 27.22 40.97
C LEU A 131 53.34 27.02 42.05
N SER A 132 53.93 25.83 42.14
CA SER A 132 55.02 25.55 43.08
C SER A 132 56.27 26.38 42.80
N ILE A 133 56.64 26.54 41.52
CA ILE A 133 57.76 27.42 41.11
C ILE A 133 57.46 28.86 41.54
N TYR A 134 56.23 29.34 41.31
CA TYR A 134 55.83 30.69 41.70
C TYR A 134 55.92 30.90 43.21
N LEU A 135 55.29 30.01 43.99
CA LEU A 135 55.27 30.12 45.45
C LEU A 135 56.68 30.04 46.04
N LEU A 136 57.52 29.14 45.52
CA LEU A 136 58.90 29.00 45.97
C LEU A 136 59.75 30.23 45.61
N ALA A 137 59.66 30.74 44.38
CA ALA A 137 60.38 31.94 43.97
C ALA A 137 59.93 33.17 44.77
N SER A 138 58.62 33.33 44.96
CA SER A 138 58.05 34.44 45.73
C SER A 138 58.40 34.36 47.21
N PHE A 139 58.46 33.16 47.78
CA PHE A 139 58.89 32.92 49.16
C PHE A 139 60.36 33.28 49.37
N LEU A 140 61.24 32.82 48.46
CA LEU A 140 62.67 33.15 48.50
C LEU A 140 62.92 34.66 48.39
N ILE A 141 62.19 35.34 47.50
CA ILE A 141 62.26 36.81 47.36
C ILE A 141 61.85 37.49 48.67
N SER A 142 60.77 37.02 49.30
CA SER A 142 60.30 37.59 50.57
C SER A 142 61.30 37.35 51.71
N LEU A 143 61.96 36.19 51.77
CA LEU A 143 62.94 35.86 52.80
C LEU A 143 64.25 36.65 52.65
N MET A 144 64.68 36.92 51.41
CA MET A 144 65.98 37.56 51.13
C MET A 144 65.94 39.08 51.13
N LEU A 145 64.83 39.69 50.70
CA LEU A 145 64.76 41.13 50.42
C LEU A 145 63.77 41.90 51.30
N PHE A 146 62.80 41.22 51.93
CA PHE A 146 61.70 41.85 52.67
C PHE A 146 61.56 41.29 54.10
N ASN A 147 62.57 40.58 54.59
CA ASN A 147 62.57 39.99 55.93
C ASN A 147 63.16 40.95 56.97
N ASP A 148 62.54 42.13 57.12
CA ASP A 148 63.00 43.17 58.05
C ASP A 148 62.89 42.75 59.52
N GLU A 149 62.02 41.77 59.84
CA GLU A 149 61.76 41.27 61.19
C GLU A 149 62.59 40.01 61.56
N GLY A 150 63.40 39.47 60.64
CA GLY A 150 64.24 38.29 60.90
C GLY A 150 63.45 37.00 61.15
N LEU A 151 62.22 36.90 60.62
CA LEU A 151 61.33 35.76 60.80
C LEU A 151 61.93 34.48 60.21
N GLY A 152 61.71 33.36 60.90
CA GLY A 152 62.10 32.04 60.41
C GLY A 152 61.25 31.62 59.20
N ALA A 153 61.77 30.70 58.38
CA ALA A 153 61.07 30.20 57.19
C ALA A 153 59.66 29.64 57.51
N GLY A 154 59.48 29.00 58.67
CA GLY A 154 58.19 28.47 59.11
C GLY A 154 57.16 29.55 59.48
N GLU A 155 57.61 30.64 60.12
CA GLU A 155 56.73 31.73 60.57
C GLU A 155 56.24 32.56 59.38
N LEU A 156 57.07 32.76 58.36
CA LEU A 156 56.68 33.44 57.12
C LEU A 156 55.61 32.65 56.33
N ILE A 157 55.73 31.30 56.29
CA ILE A 157 54.71 30.43 55.68
C ILE A 157 53.40 30.53 56.45
N GLN A 158 53.45 30.54 57.79
CA GLN A 158 52.26 30.68 58.62
C GLN A 158 51.60 32.04 58.43
N ALA A 159 52.38 33.12 58.39
CA ALA A 159 51.91 34.48 58.18
C ALA A 159 51.22 34.69 56.82
N LYS A 160 51.67 33.98 55.78
CA LYS A 160 51.11 34.09 54.42
C LYS A 160 50.29 32.86 53.99
N SER A 161 49.88 32.02 54.95
CA SER A 161 49.12 30.78 54.72
C SER A 161 47.80 30.98 53.97
N ASN A 162 47.07 32.06 54.26
CA ASN A 162 45.82 32.41 53.59
C ASN A 162 45.99 32.60 52.08
N ILE A 163 47.09 33.23 51.66
CA ILE A 163 47.37 33.48 50.25
C ILE A 163 47.64 32.14 49.53
N ILE A 164 48.47 31.28 50.12
CA ILE A 164 48.78 29.94 49.59
C ILE A 164 47.49 29.12 49.44
N LEU A 165 46.61 29.15 50.45
CA LEU A 165 45.32 28.46 50.40
C LEU A 165 44.44 28.95 49.25
N VAL A 166 44.34 30.26 49.03
CA VAL A 166 43.56 30.83 47.91
C VAL A 166 44.11 30.36 46.56
N TYR A 167 45.44 30.35 46.36
CA TYR A 167 46.01 29.85 45.11
C TYR A 167 45.67 28.39 44.84
N ILE A 168 45.74 27.54 45.87
CA ILE A 168 45.41 26.12 45.75
C ILE A 168 43.93 25.95 45.41
N LEU A 169 43.03 26.62 46.15
CA LEU A 169 41.58 26.53 45.94
C LEU A 169 41.17 27.02 44.55
N VAL A 170 41.68 28.16 44.10
CA VAL A 170 41.36 28.71 42.77
C VAL A 170 41.89 27.79 41.66
N THR A 171 43.07 27.21 41.84
CA THR A 171 43.64 26.24 40.90
C THR A 171 42.79 24.97 40.80
N ILE A 172 42.31 24.45 41.93
CA ILE A 172 41.40 23.29 41.97
C ILE A 172 40.07 23.62 41.29
N ALA A 173 39.45 24.75 41.66
CA ALA A 173 38.17 25.19 41.10
C ALA A 173 38.24 25.34 39.58
N MET A 174 39.30 25.99 39.06
CA MET A 174 39.48 26.12 37.62
C MET A 174 39.66 24.77 36.93
N ARG A 175 40.42 23.85 37.53
CA ARG A 175 40.62 22.51 36.98
C ARG A 175 39.31 21.72 36.89
N LEU A 176 38.43 21.88 37.88
CA LEU A 176 37.10 21.27 37.88
C LEU A 176 36.24 21.85 36.76
N ILE A 177 36.23 23.17 36.58
CA ILE A 177 35.51 23.85 35.50
C ILE A 177 35.99 23.37 34.12
N LEU A 178 37.31 23.32 33.89
CA LEU A 178 37.86 22.87 32.61
C LEU A 178 37.53 21.40 32.30
N ARG A 179 37.48 20.53 33.32
CA ARG A 179 37.03 19.14 33.15
C ARG A 179 35.55 19.07 32.76
N LEU A 180 34.69 19.84 33.44
CA LEU A 180 33.26 19.89 33.13
C LEU A 180 33.01 20.38 31.70
N VAL A 181 33.69 21.45 31.28
CA VAL A 181 33.60 21.97 29.90
C VAL A 181 33.98 20.89 28.89
N LYS A 182 35.10 20.20 29.11
CA LYS A 182 35.52 19.11 28.20
C LYS A 182 34.51 17.97 28.13
N GLN A 183 33.88 17.62 29.25
CA GLN A 183 32.84 16.59 29.30
C GLN A 183 31.57 17.01 28.57
N LEU A 184 31.17 18.29 28.71
CA LEU A 184 30.04 18.86 27.98
C LEU A 184 30.28 18.89 26.47
N ASP A 185 31.48 19.28 26.03
CA ASP A 185 31.86 19.28 24.61
C ASP A 185 31.75 17.87 24.00
N ALA A 186 32.28 16.87 24.71
CA ALA A 186 32.21 15.47 24.28
C ALA A 186 30.75 14.95 24.19
N GLN A 187 29.91 15.31 25.17
CA GLN A 187 28.48 14.96 25.15
C GLN A 187 27.74 15.68 24.02
N ALA A 188 28.08 16.93 23.71
CA ALA A 188 27.46 17.68 22.63
C ALA A 188 27.79 17.07 21.25
N GLU A 189 29.04 16.65 21.03
CA GLU A 189 29.43 15.93 19.82
C GLU A 189 28.72 14.58 19.68
N GLU A 190 28.63 13.81 20.76
CA GLU A 190 27.88 12.54 20.77
C GLU A 190 26.39 12.75 20.50
N LEU A 191 25.78 13.78 21.10
CA LEU A 191 24.37 14.09 20.86
C LEU A 191 24.12 14.49 19.39
N LYS A 192 25.05 15.22 18.79
CA LYS A 192 24.97 15.62 17.37
C LYS A 192 25.04 14.40 16.45
N SER A 193 25.95 13.46 16.71
CA SER A 193 26.06 12.23 15.91
C SER A 193 24.84 11.34 16.08
N ARG A 194 24.32 11.17 17.31
CA ARG A 194 23.06 10.44 17.57
C ARG A 194 21.87 11.07 16.86
N LYS A 195 21.77 12.41 16.85
CA LYS A 195 20.70 13.12 16.13
C LYS A 195 20.75 12.83 14.63
N GLN A 196 21.94 12.91 14.01
CA GLN A 196 22.10 12.60 12.59
C GLN A 196 21.74 11.14 12.25
N ALA A 197 22.14 10.19 13.10
CA ALA A 197 21.76 8.79 12.93
C ALA A 197 20.24 8.56 13.05
N LEU A 198 19.57 9.29 13.94
CA LEU A 198 18.11 9.22 14.08
C LEU A 198 17.39 9.81 12.86
N GLU A 199 17.89 10.92 12.32
CA GLU A 199 17.35 11.53 11.10
C GLU A 199 17.49 10.59 9.89
N SER A 200 18.63 9.92 9.73
CA SER A 200 18.80 8.92 8.67
C SER A 200 17.87 7.72 8.85
N MET A 201 17.70 7.22 10.08
CA MET A 201 16.83 6.08 10.37
C MET A 201 15.35 6.42 10.15
N ASN A 202 14.92 7.64 10.49
CA ASN A 202 13.55 8.10 10.22
C ASN A 202 13.27 8.19 8.70
N MET A 203 14.24 8.63 7.90
CA MET A 203 14.10 8.63 6.44
C MET A 203 14.00 7.21 5.88
N GLU A 204 14.83 6.28 6.35
CA GLU A 204 14.75 4.88 5.96
C GLU A 204 13.41 4.24 6.35
N LEU A 205 12.90 4.54 7.55
CA LEU A 205 11.59 4.08 8.01
C LEU A 205 10.45 4.68 7.17
N PHE A 206 10.55 5.95 6.78
CA PHE A 206 9.57 6.60 5.92
C PHE A 206 9.50 5.93 4.54
N GLU A 207 10.65 5.65 3.93
CA GLU A 207 10.75 4.89 2.68
C GLU A 207 10.19 3.47 2.81
N ALA A 208 10.51 2.77 3.91
CA ALA A 208 9.98 1.44 4.19
C ALA A 208 8.44 1.47 4.33
N ASN A 209 7.89 2.46 5.03
CA ASN A 209 6.44 2.63 5.17
C ASN A 209 5.75 2.94 3.84
N LEU A 210 6.36 3.78 2.98
CA LEU A 210 5.85 4.03 1.63
C LEU A 210 5.86 2.75 0.78
N SER A 211 6.91 1.94 0.88
CA SER A 211 6.99 0.63 0.20
C SER A 211 5.91 -0.35 0.70
N VAL A 212 5.65 -0.39 2.01
CA VAL A 212 4.56 -1.22 2.59
C VAL A 212 3.20 -0.73 2.11
N LYS A 213 2.96 0.58 2.10
CA LYS A 213 1.70 1.17 1.64
C LYS A 213 1.44 0.87 0.16
N ARG A 214 2.47 0.94 -0.70
CA ARG A 214 2.39 0.51 -2.11
C ARG A 214 2.06 -0.98 -2.23
N SER A 215 2.77 -1.83 -1.48
CA SER A 215 2.48 -3.27 -1.44
C SER A 215 1.04 -3.58 -1.02
N MET A 216 0.49 -2.84 -0.05
CA MET A 216 -0.90 -2.98 0.37
C MET A 216 -1.88 -2.58 -0.75
N GLY A 217 -1.58 -1.52 -1.50
CA GLY A 217 -2.34 -1.13 -2.70
C GLY A 217 -2.36 -2.24 -3.75
N TYR A 218 -1.23 -2.93 -3.96
CA TYR A 218 -1.14 -4.07 -4.87
C TYR A 218 -2.01 -5.23 -4.41
N VAL A 219 -1.90 -5.64 -3.14
CA VAL A 219 -2.71 -6.73 -2.57
C VAL A 219 -4.19 -6.41 -2.65
N MET A 220 -4.59 -5.17 -2.36
CA MET A 220 -6.00 -4.77 -2.41
C MET A 220 -6.54 -4.75 -3.83
N SER A 221 -5.73 -4.34 -4.81
CA SER A 221 -6.11 -4.39 -6.23
C SER A 221 -6.26 -5.83 -6.72
N LEU A 222 -5.34 -6.73 -6.32
CA LEU A 222 -5.45 -8.17 -6.59
C LEU A 222 -6.68 -8.79 -5.93
N TYR A 223 -6.99 -8.40 -4.69
CA TYR A 223 -8.20 -8.85 -4.02
C TYR A 223 -9.46 -8.40 -4.78
N GLN A 224 -9.55 -7.13 -5.17
CA GLN A 224 -10.67 -6.61 -5.96
C GLN A 224 -10.82 -7.32 -7.30
N ILE A 225 -9.70 -7.68 -7.94
CA ILE A 225 -9.68 -8.49 -9.17
C ILE A 225 -10.30 -9.87 -8.91
N ILE A 226 -9.85 -10.57 -7.87
CA ILE A 226 -10.35 -11.91 -7.51
C ILE A 226 -11.83 -11.85 -7.07
N GLU A 227 -12.21 -10.84 -6.31
CA GLU A 227 -13.58 -10.63 -5.83
C GLU A 227 -14.53 -10.36 -7.00
N THR A 228 -14.13 -9.49 -7.93
CA THR A 228 -14.91 -9.21 -9.14
C THR A 228 -15.06 -10.48 -9.99
N PHE A 229 -14.00 -11.27 -10.11
CA PHE A 229 -14.05 -12.56 -10.79
C PHE A 229 -15.03 -13.54 -10.13
N SER A 230 -15.16 -13.54 -8.80
CA SER A 230 -16.14 -14.36 -8.11
C SER A 230 -17.60 -13.91 -8.34
N LEU A 231 -17.82 -12.69 -8.83
CA LEU A 231 -19.13 -12.05 -8.90
C LEU A 231 -19.64 -11.81 -10.33
N ARG A 232 -18.78 -11.82 -11.36
CA ARG A 232 -19.16 -11.55 -12.75
C ARG A 232 -18.76 -12.71 -13.68
N GLU A 233 -19.70 -13.16 -14.51
CA GLU A 233 -19.47 -14.24 -15.50
C GLU A 233 -18.89 -13.74 -16.84
N ASP A 234 -18.95 -12.43 -17.14
CA ASP A 234 -18.52 -11.90 -18.45
C ASP A 234 -17.01 -11.57 -18.50
N ALA A 235 -16.27 -12.31 -19.34
CA ALA A 235 -14.84 -12.15 -19.57
C ALA A 235 -14.45 -10.71 -19.98
N HIS A 236 -15.26 -10.02 -20.79
CA HIS A 236 -14.93 -8.68 -21.26
C HIS A 236 -14.92 -7.65 -20.12
N SER A 237 -15.86 -7.78 -19.18
CA SER A 237 -15.91 -6.92 -17.99
C SER A 237 -14.70 -7.13 -17.09
N ILE A 238 -14.22 -8.36 -16.95
CA ILE A 238 -13.07 -8.69 -16.11
C ILE A 238 -11.81 -8.08 -16.73
N LEU A 239 -11.60 -8.30 -18.03
CA LEU A 239 -10.45 -7.75 -18.76
C LEU A 239 -10.43 -6.21 -18.74
N SER A 240 -11.59 -5.56 -18.87
CA SER A 240 -11.69 -4.10 -18.74
C SER A 240 -11.27 -3.60 -17.36
N GLN A 241 -11.66 -4.32 -16.31
CA GLN A 241 -11.24 -3.99 -14.95
C GLN A 241 -9.74 -4.27 -14.73
N MET A 242 -9.18 -5.31 -15.35
CA MET A 242 -7.74 -5.59 -15.32
C MET A 242 -6.92 -4.46 -15.92
N VAL A 243 -7.33 -3.95 -17.08
CA VAL A 243 -6.64 -2.84 -17.74
C VAL A 243 -6.63 -1.60 -16.83
N ASN A 244 -7.76 -1.30 -16.18
CA ASN A 244 -7.85 -0.18 -15.23
C ASN A 244 -6.98 -0.41 -13.97
N SER A 245 -7.06 -1.58 -13.34
CA SER A 245 -6.22 -1.93 -12.19
C SER A 245 -4.73 -1.89 -12.54
N THR A 246 -4.36 -2.28 -13.75
CA THR A 246 -2.97 -2.22 -14.23
C THR A 246 -2.49 -0.77 -14.31
N SER A 247 -3.30 0.14 -14.85
CA SER A 247 -2.97 1.57 -14.87
C SER A 247 -2.78 2.13 -13.45
N GLN A 248 -3.62 1.73 -12.50
CA GLN A 248 -3.52 2.17 -11.10
C GLN A 248 -2.31 1.58 -10.36
N ILE A 249 -2.03 0.28 -10.54
CA ILE A 249 -0.93 -0.43 -9.91
C ILE A 249 0.42 0.04 -10.46
N MET A 250 0.49 0.25 -11.77
CA MET A 250 1.73 0.60 -12.47
C MET A 250 1.92 2.12 -12.62
N GLU A 251 0.98 2.93 -12.13
CA GLU A 251 0.95 4.39 -12.26
C GLU A 251 1.21 4.86 -13.72
N CYS A 252 0.63 4.15 -14.70
CA CYS A 252 0.81 4.42 -16.12
C CYS A 252 -0.43 5.07 -16.75
N ASN A 253 -0.20 5.95 -17.72
CA ASN A 253 -1.28 6.66 -18.43
C ASN A 253 -2.01 5.75 -19.41
N VAL A 254 -1.26 4.84 -20.03
CA VAL A 254 -1.77 3.89 -21.01
C VAL A 254 -1.49 2.46 -20.58
N SER A 255 -2.55 1.65 -20.56
CA SER A 255 -2.51 0.21 -20.40
C SER A 255 -3.44 -0.45 -21.41
N PHE A 256 -3.09 -1.66 -21.86
CA PHE A 256 -3.91 -2.40 -22.80
C PHE A 256 -3.77 -3.92 -22.62
N ILE A 257 -4.83 -4.63 -23.00
CA ILE A 257 -4.84 -6.07 -23.23
C ILE A 257 -5.33 -6.29 -24.65
N TRP A 258 -4.50 -6.96 -25.44
CA TRP A 258 -4.82 -7.45 -26.77
C TRP A 258 -5.05 -8.94 -26.71
N ILE A 259 -6.17 -9.42 -27.23
CA ILE A 259 -6.49 -10.84 -27.34
C ILE A 259 -6.39 -11.23 -28.80
N ALA A 260 -5.55 -12.22 -29.05
CA ALA A 260 -5.39 -12.84 -30.35
C ALA A 260 -6.67 -13.59 -30.71
N SER A 261 -7.23 -13.24 -31.85
CA SER A 261 -8.36 -13.96 -32.42
C SER A 261 -7.88 -15.03 -33.40
N ASP A 262 -8.64 -16.13 -33.51
CA ASP A 262 -8.40 -17.16 -34.52
C ASP A 262 -8.73 -16.62 -35.92
N LYS A 263 -8.18 -17.25 -36.97
CA LYS A 263 -7.96 -16.67 -38.33
C LYS A 263 -9.14 -15.94 -39.04
N ASP A 264 -10.38 -16.08 -38.59
CA ASP A 264 -11.57 -15.48 -39.20
C ASP A 264 -12.30 -14.43 -38.33
N GLU A 265 -11.93 -14.25 -37.05
CA GLU A 265 -12.55 -13.27 -36.14
C GLU A 265 -11.62 -12.06 -35.91
N ALA A 266 -12.20 -10.88 -35.66
CA ALA A 266 -11.43 -9.66 -35.40
C ALA A 266 -10.72 -9.73 -34.04
N SER A 267 -9.43 -9.38 -34.00
CA SER A 267 -8.68 -9.28 -32.74
C SER A 267 -9.33 -8.21 -31.83
N SER A 268 -9.38 -8.50 -30.53
CA SER A 268 -9.98 -7.58 -29.56
C SER A 268 -8.90 -6.86 -28.76
N LEU A 269 -9.08 -5.55 -28.58
CA LEU A 269 -8.16 -4.72 -27.82
C LEU A 269 -8.93 -3.89 -26.81
N ILE A 270 -8.61 -4.13 -25.53
CA ILE A 270 -9.16 -3.39 -24.40
C ILE A 270 -8.08 -2.44 -23.91
N THR A 271 -8.39 -1.14 -23.85
CA THR A 271 -7.39 -0.08 -23.61
C THR A 271 -7.90 0.95 -22.62
N LEU A 272 -7.00 1.50 -21.80
CA LEU A 272 -7.18 2.75 -21.06
C LEU A 272 -6.17 3.78 -21.58
N GLY A 273 -6.59 5.05 -21.69
CA GLY A 273 -5.69 6.16 -22.05
C GLY A 273 -5.42 6.37 -23.55
N LEU A 274 -5.82 5.45 -24.44
CA LEU A 274 -5.62 5.58 -25.89
C LEU A 274 -6.84 6.17 -26.62
N SER A 275 -6.56 7.03 -27.62
CA SER A 275 -7.58 7.54 -28.54
C SER A 275 -8.08 6.46 -29.53
N SER A 276 -9.24 6.68 -30.15
CA SER A 276 -9.82 5.72 -31.12
C SER A 276 -8.91 5.46 -32.33
N TYR A 277 -8.17 6.48 -32.78
CA TYR A 277 -7.18 6.34 -33.86
C TYR A 277 -6.01 5.47 -33.42
N GLN A 278 -5.41 5.80 -32.27
CA GLN A 278 -4.27 5.05 -31.72
C GLN A 278 -4.62 3.60 -31.42
N ARG A 279 -5.84 3.34 -30.93
CA ARG A 279 -6.35 1.98 -30.71
C ARG A 279 -6.30 1.14 -32.00
N ASN A 280 -6.84 1.66 -33.10
CA ASN A 280 -6.88 0.93 -34.37
C ASN A 280 -5.47 0.75 -34.98
N SER A 281 -4.62 1.76 -34.86
CA SER A 281 -3.21 1.68 -35.28
C SER A 281 -2.44 0.64 -34.46
N LEU A 282 -2.67 0.56 -33.15
CA LEU A 282 -2.04 -0.42 -32.27
C LEU A 282 -2.52 -1.84 -32.57
N ILE A 283 -3.82 -2.06 -32.82
CA ILE A 283 -4.36 -3.35 -33.28
C ILE A 283 -3.63 -3.79 -34.56
N THR A 284 -3.54 -2.90 -35.55
CA THR A 284 -2.90 -3.21 -36.83
C THR A 284 -1.43 -3.57 -36.65
N TYR A 285 -0.71 -2.86 -35.78
CA TYR A 285 0.68 -3.14 -35.43
C TYR A 285 0.83 -4.52 -34.76
N LEU A 286 -0.02 -4.83 -33.78
CA LEU A 286 0.01 -6.10 -33.05
C LEU A 286 -0.39 -7.28 -33.96
N ASP A 287 -1.41 -7.14 -34.80
CA ASP A 287 -1.79 -8.20 -35.74
C ASP A 287 -0.71 -8.51 -36.77
N SER A 288 0.05 -7.50 -37.20
CA SER A 288 1.13 -7.64 -38.20
C SER A 288 2.41 -8.23 -37.60
N ASN A 289 2.76 -7.85 -36.35
CA ASN A 289 4.06 -8.16 -35.77
C ASN A 289 4.00 -9.28 -34.71
N ALA A 290 2.84 -9.50 -34.07
CA ALA A 290 2.78 -10.29 -32.84
C ALA A 290 2.55 -11.80 -33.04
N LYS A 291 2.18 -12.24 -34.27
CA LYS A 291 1.80 -13.65 -34.54
C LYS A 291 2.96 -14.65 -34.65
N GLU A 292 4.15 -14.25 -35.11
CA GLU A 292 5.29 -15.19 -35.31
C GLU A 292 6.51 -14.91 -34.42
N ASP A 293 6.94 -13.66 -34.26
CA ASP A 293 8.19 -13.33 -33.53
C ASP A 293 8.02 -13.16 -32.01
N LEU A 294 6.83 -12.79 -31.56
CA LEU A 294 6.56 -12.36 -30.16
C LEU A 294 5.97 -13.47 -29.28
N LYS A 295 5.46 -14.56 -29.88
CA LYS A 295 4.85 -15.70 -29.15
C LYS A 295 5.83 -16.41 -28.21
N TYR A 296 7.13 -16.39 -28.56
CA TYR A 296 8.20 -17.07 -27.84
C TYR A 296 9.05 -16.16 -26.96
N LYS A 297 8.93 -14.84 -27.09
CA LYS A 297 9.63 -13.90 -26.21
C LYS A 297 8.84 -13.72 -24.91
N THR A 298 9.53 -13.87 -23.78
CA THR A 298 8.96 -13.67 -22.44
C THR A 298 8.60 -12.21 -22.19
N GLU A 299 9.36 -11.28 -22.74
CA GLU A 299 9.23 -9.84 -22.50
C GLU A 299 9.64 -9.09 -23.76
N SER A 300 8.93 -8.02 -24.10
CA SER A 300 9.28 -7.20 -25.27
C SER A 300 8.94 -5.74 -25.05
N SER A 301 9.93 -4.86 -25.21
CA SER A 301 9.70 -3.43 -25.34
C SER A 301 9.61 -3.06 -26.80
N PHE A 302 8.65 -2.23 -27.17
CA PHE A 302 8.50 -1.71 -28.53
C PHE A 302 8.24 -0.20 -28.48
N GLU A 303 8.60 0.47 -29.57
CA GLU A 303 8.30 1.90 -29.76
C GLU A 303 7.10 2.04 -30.67
N PHE A 304 6.12 2.86 -30.26
CA PHE A 304 4.93 3.13 -31.04
C PHE A 304 4.56 4.61 -30.90
N GLU A 305 4.42 5.30 -32.03
CA GLU A 305 4.15 6.76 -32.10
C GLU A 305 5.14 7.65 -31.29
N GLY A 306 6.35 7.16 -31.01
CA GLY A 306 7.38 7.89 -30.25
C GLY A 306 7.40 7.58 -28.76
N ASP A 307 6.43 6.82 -28.25
CA ASP A 307 6.38 6.35 -26.88
C ASP A 307 6.88 4.90 -26.78
N GLN A 308 7.56 4.58 -25.68
CA GLN A 308 8.02 3.23 -25.39
C GLN A 308 6.95 2.47 -24.61
N TYR A 309 6.67 1.26 -25.05
CA TYR A 309 5.73 0.35 -24.41
C TYR A 309 6.42 -0.92 -23.99
N LEU A 310 6.03 -1.44 -22.83
CA LEU A 310 6.39 -2.77 -22.35
C LEU A 310 5.21 -3.71 -22.56
N MET A 311 5.47 -4.90 -23.10
CA MET A 311 4.47 -5.95 -23.22
C MET A 311 4.96 -7.30 -22.67
N VAL A 312 4.00 -8.09 -22.17
CA VAL A 312 4.17 -9.48 -21.74
C VAL A 312 3.12 -10.36 -22.41
N PRO A 313 3.46 -11.61 -22.77
CA PRO A 313 2.51 -12.55 -23.35
C PRO A 313 1.52 -13.04 -22.29
N ILE A 314 0.25 -13.09 -22.65
CA ILE A 314 -0.81 -13.76 -21.89
C ILE A 314 -0.90 -15.18 -22.46
N LYS A 315 -0.34 -16.16 -21.75
CA LYS A 315 -0.33 -17.57 -22.17
C LYS A 315 -0.45 -18.51 -20.98
N SER A 316 -1.17 -19.60 -21.17
CA SER A 316 -1.14 -20.76 -20.28
C SER A 316 -0.12 -21.78 -20.79
N ALA A 317 -0.02 -22.93 -20.10
CA ALA A 317 0.78 -24.06 -20.59
C ALA A 317 0.25 -24.66 -21.91
N SER A 318 -1.04 -24.45 -22.21
CA SER A 318 -1.76 -25.08 -23.32
C SER A 318 -2.12 -24.10 -24.45
N GLN A 319 -2.21 -22.79 -24.17
CA GLN A 319 -2.77 -21.83 -25.10
C GLN A 319 -2.12 -20.44 -24.97
N PHE A 320 -2.00 -19.75 -26.09
CA PHE A 320 -1.62 -18.33 -26.14
C PHE A 320 -2.88 -17.50 -26.37
N TYR A 321 -3.14 -16.54 -25.48
CA TYR A 321 -4.33 -15.69 -25.53
C TYR A 321 -4.04 -14.32 -26.14
N GLY A 322 -2.85 -13.76 -25.97
CA GLY A 322 -2.55 -12.42 -26.48
C GLY A 322 -1.42 -11.71 -25.72
N PHE A 323 -1.48 -10.38 -25.65
CA PHE A 323 -0.47 -9.55 -25.00
C PHE A 323 -1.11 -8.56 -24.04
N MET A 324 -0.44 -8.33 -22.92
CA MET A 324 -0.74 -7.27 -21.98
C MET A 324 0.39 -6.25 -22.04
N GLY A 325 0.07 -4.96 -22.08
CA GLY A 325 1.10 -3.94 -22.17
C GLY A 325 0.75 -2.62 -21.51
N MET A 326 1.78 -1.82 -21.29
CA MET A 326 1.69 -0.48 -20.72
C MET A 326 2.74 0.45 -21.32
N GLU A 327 2.47 1.74 -21.28
CA GLU A 327 3.45 2.78 -21.58
C GLU A 327 4.51 2.87 -20.46
N THR A 328 5.78 3.00 -20.83
CA THR A 328 6.89 3.23 -19.90
C THR A 328 7.47 4.63 -20.09
N SER A 329 7.60 5.40 -19.00
CA SER A 329 8.18 6.74 -19.10
C SER A 329 9.69 6.66 -19.39
N ILE A 330 10.15 7.45 -20.36
CA ILE A 330 11.55 7.56 -20.82
C ILE A 330 12.52 7.85 -19.65
N ALA A 331 12.08 8.53 -18.58
CA ALA A 331 12.89 8.90 -17.43
C ALA A 331 13.48 7.70 -16.64
N GLN A 332 12.96 6.48 -16.83
CA GLN A 332 13.47 5.30 -16.13
C GLN A 332 14.74 4.69 -16.75
N ARG A 333 15.10 5.03 -17.99
CA ARG A 333 16.28 4.47 -18.69
C ARG A 333 17.56 5.31 -18.61
N GLU A 334 17.49 6.64 -18.46
CA GLU A 334 18.70 7.50 -18.55
C GLU A 334 19.60 7.47 -17.30
N THR A 335 19.06 7.15 -16.13
CA THR A 335 19.87 6.94 -14.92
C THR A 335 20.18 5.45 -14.76
N GLY A 336 21.41 5.04 -15.11
CA GLY A 336 21.95 3.67 -14.97
C GLY A 336 21.99 3.08 -13.55
N GLN A 337 21.20 3.60 -12.61
CA GLN A 337 20.93 3.03 -11.28
C GLN A 337 19.59 2.26 -11.20
N ASN A 338 18.77 2.26 -12.26
CA ASN A 338 17.38 1.77 -12.23
C ASN A 338 17.11 0.40 -12.89
N GLU A 339 18.13 -0.45 -13.12
CA GLU A 339 17.90 -1.84 -13.59
C GLU A 339 16.97 -2.63 -12.64
N ARG A 340 17.03 -2.34 -11.32
CA ARG A 340 16.13 -2.96 -10.33
C ARG A 340 14.68 -2.46 -10.39
N ALA A 341 14.45 -1.20 -10.78
CA ALA A 341 13.12 -0.62 -10.88
C ALA A 341 12.40 -1.07 -12.18
N GLY A 342 13.15 -1.18 -13.28
CA GLY A 342 12.66 -1.79 -14.52
C GLY A 342 12.33 -3.27 -14.32
N GLY A 343 13.22 -4.04 -13.68
CA GLY A 343 13.00 -5.46 -13.39
C GLY A 343 11.73 -5.71 -12.56
N ARG A 344 11.49 -4.90 -11.51
CA ARG A 344 10.29 -5.06 -10.67
C ARG A 344 8.98 -4.74 -11.41
N SER A 345 9.01 -3.77 -12.32
CA SER A 345 7.85 -3.41 -13.14
C SER A 345 7.55 -4.51 -14.17
N ASN A 346 8.59 -5.13 -14.74
CA ASN A 346 8.45 -6.29 -15.62
C ASN A 346 7.88 -7.50 -14.88
N GLU A 347 8.43 -7.84 -13.70
CA GLU A 347 7.93 -8.96 -12.87
C GLU A 347 6.45 -8.79 -12.51
N LEU A 348 6.04 -7.57 -12.15
CA LEU A 348 4.65 -7.28 -11.79
C LEU A 348 3.72 -7.35 -13.01
N LEU A 349 4.12 -6.81 -14.16
CA LEU A 349 3.34 -6.91 -15.39
C LEU A 349 3.21 -8.37 -15.84
N SER A 350 4.29 -9.16 -15.75
CA SER A 350 4.30 -10.59 -16.05
C SER A 350 3.33 -11.35 -15.13
N PHE A 351 3.37 -11.08 -13.83
CA PHE A 351 2.44 -11.68 -12.87
C PHE A 351 0.97 -11.34 -13.18
N LEU A 352 0.68 -10.09 -13.57
CA LEU A 352 -0.66 -9.70 -14.01
C LEU A 352 -1.07 -10.42 -15.30
N GLY A 353 -0.14 -10.57 -16.26
CA GLY A 353 -0.35 -11.34 -17.49
C GLY A 353 -0.68 -12.82 -17.22
N ASP A 354 0.03 -13.46 -16.30
CA ASP A 354 -0.23 -14.84 -15.85
C ASP A 354 -1.60 -14.96 -15.18
N LEU A 355 -1.99 -13.96 -14.37
CA LEU A 355 -3.28 -13.94 -13.71
C LEU A 355 -4.43 -13.77 -14.72
N VAL A 356 -4.25 -12.94 -15.76
CA VAL A 356 -5.19 -12.84 -16.88
C VAL A 356 -5.27 -14.17 -17.64
N ALA A 357 -4.14 -14.83 -17.89
CA ALA A 357 -4.11 -16.13 -18.56
C ALA A 357 -4.88 -17.19 -17.76
N LEU A 358 -4.69 -17.25 -16.44
CA LEU A 358 -5.41 -18.16 -15.55
C LEU A 358 -6.93 -17.92 -15.57
N ILE A 359 -7.35 -16.65 -15.63
CA ILE A 359 -8.77 -16.28 -15.69
C ILE A 359 -9.40 -16.73 -17.00
N LEU A 360 -8.73 -16.48 -18.13
CA LEU A 360 -9.21 -16.92 -19.45
C LEU A 360 -9.25 -18.45 -19.53
N GLU A 361 -8.20 -19.13 -19.08
CA GLU A 361 -8.14 -20.59 -19.02
C GLU A 361 -9.28 -21.15 -18.16
N ARG A 362 -9.54 -20.58 -16.99
CA ARG A 362 -10.65 -21.01 -16.13
C ARG A 362 -12.01 -20.79 -16.78
N HIS A 363 -12.21 -19.67 -17.49
CA HIS A 363 -13.44 -19.40 -18.22
C HIS A 363 -13.67 -20.46 -19.31
N ASP A 364 -12.63 -20.77 -20.11
CA ASP A 364 -12.69 -21.81 -21.14
C ASP A 364 -13.00 -23.18 -20.53
N TYR A 365 -12.39 -23.51 -19.39
CA TYR A 365 -12.68 -24.74 -18.64
C TYR A 365 -14.12 -24.82 -18.16
N GLN A 366 -14.69 -23.72 -17.67
CA GLN A 366 -16.08 -23.68 -17.22
C GLN A 366 -17.04 -23.89 -18.39
N GLU A 367 -16.78 -23.26 -19.53
CA GLU A 367 -17.58 -23.43 -20.74
C GLU A 367 -17.51 -24.87 -21.27
N LEU A 368 -16.30 -25.43 -21.34
CA LEU A 368 -16.09 -26.81 -21.76
C LEU A 368 -16.74 -27.81 -20.79
N SER A 369 -16.58 -27.59 -19.48
CA SER A 369 -17.19 -28.44 -18.44
C SER A 369 -18.72 -28.39 -18.51
N ALA A 370 -19.31 -27.23 -18.73
CA ALA A 370 -20.74 -27.09 -18.94
C ALA A 370 -21.21 -27.87 -20.18
N LYS A 371 -20.49 -27.76 -21.31
CA LYS A 371 -20.77 -28.54 -22.53
C LYS A 371 -20.66 -30.04 -22.29
N LEU A 372 -19.63 -30.50 -21.58
CA LEU A 372 -19.44 -31.92 -21.25
C LEU A 372 -20.54 -32.45 -20.32
N LEU A 373 -20.92 -31.69 -19.30
CA LEU A 373 -22.01 -32.06 -18.39
C LEU A 373 -23.33 -32.20 -19.15
N ILE A 374 -23.61 -31.28 -20.08
CA ILE A 374 -24.77 -31.38 -20.97
C ILE A 374 -24.71 -32.67 -21.80
N LEU A 375 -23.56 -33.00 -22.39
CA LEU A 375 -23.37 -34.22 -23.20
C LEU A 375 -23.50 -35.51 -22.36
N GLU A 376 -22.96 -35.52 -21.14
CA GLU A 376 -23.11 -36.64 -20.21
C GLU A 376 -24.57 -36.88 -19.84
N GLU A 377 -25.32 -35.82 -19.53
CA GLU A 377 -26.74 -35.93 -19.23
C GLU A 377 -27.55 -36.38 -20.45
N GLN A 378 -27.19 -35.92 -21.65
CA GLN A 378 -27.79 -36.42 -22.89
C GLN A 378 -27.56 -37.92 -23.08
N ASN A 379 -26.33 -38.41 -22.86
CA ASN A 379 -26.02 -39.84 -22.93
C ASN A 379 -26.75 -40.65 -21.86
N ARG A 380 -26.83 -40.14 -20.62
CA ARG A 380 -27.58 -40.77 -19.54
C ARG A 380 -29.06 -40.92 -19.92
N ILE A 381 -29.68 -39.85 -20.44
CA ILE A 381 -31.07 -39.87 -20.91
C ILE A 381 -31.23 -40.84 -22.08
N ALA A 382 -30.31 -40.86 -23.05
CA ALA A 382 -30.37 -41.79 -24.18
C ALA A 382 -30.35 -43.26 -23.73
N ASN A 383 -29.50 -43.60 -22.76
CA ASN A 383 -29.43 -44.94 -22.18
C ASN A 383 -30.71 -45.29 -21.40
N GLU A 384 -31.25 -44.37 -20.60
CA GLU A 384 -32.51 -44.56 -19.87
C GLU A 384 -33.70 -44.76 -20.83
N ILE A 385 -33.75 -44.00 -21.94
CA ILE A 385 -34.72 -44.22 -23.02
C ILE A 385 -34.55 -45.62 -23.60
N HIS A 386 -33.32 -45.99 -23.99
CA HIS A 386 -33.05 -47.27 -24.60
C HIS A 386 -33.55 -48.43 -23.73
N ASP A 387 -33.30 -48.38 -22.42
CA ASP A 387 -33.68 -49.46 -21.50
C ASP A 387 -35.20 -49.53 -21.28
N CYS A 388 -35.84 -48.40 -20.93
CA CYS A 388 -37.28 -48.38 -20.65
C CYS A 388 -38.13 -48.65 -21.89
N VAL A 389 -37.77 -48.08 -23.04
CA VAL A 389 -38.51 -48.27 -24.30
C VAL A 389 -38.32 -49.69 -24.82
N SER A 390 -37.10 -50.23 -24.81
CA SER A 390 -36.83 -51.59 -25.29
C SER A 390 -37.57 -52.65 -24.45
N GLN A 391 -37.60 -52.49 -23.13
CA GLN A 391 -38.35 -53.41 -22.25
C GLN A 391 -39.86 -53.38 -22.51
N ARG A 392 -40.44 -52.18 -22.71
CA ARG A 392 -41.87 -52.06 -23.01
C ARG A 392 -42.23 -52.56 -24.41
N LEU A 393 -41.39 -52.28 -25.42
CA LEU A 393 -41.55 -52.82 -26.77
C LEU A 393 -41.46 -54.36 -26.77
N PHE A 394 -40.54 -54.92 -25.99
CA PHE A 394 -40.45 -56.38 -25.81
C PHE A 394 -41.72 -56.95 -25.17
N SER A 395 -42.27 -56.29 -24.16
CA SER A 395 -43.53 -56.69 -23.50
C SER A 395 -44.72 -56.66 -24.46
N ILE A 396 -44.81 -55.62 -25.31
CA ILE A 396 -45.81 -55.51 -26.39
C ILE A 396 -45.63 -56.67 -27.39
N LEU A 397 -44.40 -56.94 -27.83
CA LEU A 397 -44.10 -58.01 -28.77
C LEU A 397 -44.51 -59.38 -28.21
N CYS A 398 -44.21 -59.67 -26.94
CA CYS A 398 -44.62 -60.90 -26.27
C CYS A 398 -46.15 -61.02 -26.16
N GLY A 399 -46.84 -59.92 -25.84
CA GLY A 399 -48.31 -59.89 -25.78
C GLY A 399 -48.97 -60.17 -27.13
N VAL A 400 -48.47 -59.54 -28.20
CA VAL A 400 -48.93 -59.78 -29.58
C VAL A 400 -48.64 -61.22 -30.01
N HIS A 401 -47.45 -61.76 -29.70
CA HIS A 401 -47.11 -63.14 -30.01
C HIS A 401 -48.04 -64.11 -29.29
N ALA A 402 -48.29 -63.92 -27.99
CA ALA A 402 -49.20 -64.78 -27.21
C ALA A 402 -50.61 -64.81 -27.79
N LEU A 403 -51.14 -63.66 -28.24
CA LEU A 403 -52.40 -63.57 -28.96
C LEU A 403 -52.33 -64.32 -30.29
N SER A 404 -51.28 -64.14 -31.09
CA SER A 404 -51.16 -64.77 -32.42
C SER A 404 -51.11 -66.31 -32.35
N THR A 405 -50.47 -66.87 -31.32
CA THR A 405 -50.24 -68.31 -31.19
C THR A 405 -51.40 -69.03 -30.49
N ASN A 406 -52.14 -68.33 -29.62
CA ASN A 406 -53.18 -68.94 -28.77
C ASN A 406 -54.59 -68.37 -28.99
N TRP A 407 -54.82 -67.56 -30.03
CA TRP A 407 -56.13 -66.95 -30.32
C TRP A 407 -57.30 -67.96 -30.29
N ASN A 408 -57.12 -69.14 -30.86
CA ASN A 408 -58.15 -70.19 -30.91
C ASN A 408 -58.39 -70.91 -29.57
N ARG A 409 -57.56 -70.65 -28.54
CA ARG A 409 -57.58 -71.31 -27.23
C ARG A 409 -57.96 -70.37 -26.09
N LEU A 410 -58.05 -69.07 -26.34
CA LEU A 410 -58.41 -68.04 -25.36
C LEU A 410 -59.90 -67.72 -25.46
N ASP A 411 -60.55 -67.42 -24.33
CA ASP A 411 -61.91 -66.88 -24.32
C ASP A 411 -61.91 -65.39 -24.72
N SER A 412 -63.05 -64.86 -25.16
CA SER A 412 -63.13 -63.48 -25.66
C SER A 412 -62.76 -62.43 -24.60
N LEU A 413 -62.94 -62.78 -23.33
CA LEU A 413 -62.63 -61.92 -22.18
C LEU A 413 -61.10 -61.81 -21.98
N SER A 414 -60.36 -62.93 -22.09
CA SER A 414 -58.89 -62.92 -22.01
C SER A 414 -58.24 -62.23 -23.20
N ILE A 415 -58.80 -62.39 -24.41
CA ILE A 415 -58.36 -61.69 -25.62
C ILE A 415 -58.52 -60.17 -25.44
N SER A 416 -59.69 -59.73 -24.97
CA SER A 416 -59.96 -58.29 -24.74
C SER A 416 -59.01 -57.70 -23.70
N ARG A 417 -58.73 -58.43 -22.62
CA ARG A 417 -57.80 -58.01 -21.57
C ARG A 417 -56.34 -57.92 -22.05
N GLN A 418 -55.89 -58.84 -22.89
CA GLN A 418 -54.55 -58.78 -23.50
C GLN A 418 -54.43 -57.62 -24.48
N LEU A 419 -55.47 -57.34 -25.28
CA LEU A 419 -55.52 -56.17 -26.16
C LEU A 419 -55.48 -54.85 -25.37
N GLU A 420 -56.23 -54.73 -24.27
CA GLU A 420 -56.18 -53.56 -23.37
C GLU A 420 -54.78 -53.33 -22.80
N LEU A 421 -54.11 -54.39 -22.35
CA LEU A 421 -52.75 -54.30 -21.81
C LEU A 421 -51.73 -53.86 -22.88
N ILE A 422 -51.87 -54.35 -24.11
CA ILE A 422 -51.03 -53.93 -25.24
C ILE A 422 -51.29 -52.46 -25.59
N GLU A 423 -52.57 -52.05 -25.66
CA GLU A 423 -52.96 -50.68 -25.95
C GLU A 423 -52.42 -49.71 -24.89
N GLN A 424 -52.57 -50.06 -23.62
CA GLN A 424 -52.07 -49.27 -22.50
C GLN A 424 -50.55 -49.19 -22.49
N SER A 425 -49.85 -50.32 -22.69
CA SER A 425 -48.39 -50.34 -22.78
C SER A 425 -47.88 -49.50 -23.95
N THR A 426 -48.58 -49.50 -25.08
CA THR A 426 -48.24 -48.69 -26.26
C THR A 426 -48.43 -47.20 -25.99
N LYS A 427 -49.55 -46.82 -25.36
CA LYS A 427 -49.83 -45.43 -24.97
C LYS A 427 -48.79 -44.89 -23.99
N GLU A 428 -48.43 -45.68 -22.99
CA GLU A 428 -47.41 -45.32 -22.00
C GLU A 428 -46.02 -45.20 -22.64
N THR A 429 -45.63 -46.15 -23.49
CA THR A 429 -44.35 -46.10 -24.23
C THR A 429 -44.28 -44.86 -25.13
N SER A 430 -45.36 -44.54 -25.85
CA SER A 430 -45.42 -43.35 -26.70
C SER A 430 -45.30 -42.05 -25.89
N LYS A 431 -45.95 -41.99 -24.72
CA LYS A 431 -45.85 -40.85 -23.80
C LYS A 431 -44.43 -40.68 -23.25
N GLU A 432 -43.80 -41.78 -22.85
CA GLU A 432 -42.44 -41.79 -22.30
C GLU A 432 -41.41 -41.36 -23.37
N LEU A 433 -41.49 -41.92 -24.58
CA LEU A 433 -40.63 -41.57 -25.71
C LEU A 433 -40.76 -40.09 -26.11
N ARG A 434 -42.00 -39.57 -26.18
CA ARG A 434 -42.26 -38.15 -26.46
C ARG A 434 -41.72 -37.23 -25.36
N THR A 435 -41.87 -37.62 -24.09
CA THR A 435 -41.37 -36.84 -22.95
C THR A 435 -39.85 -36.77 -22.94
N SER A 436 -39.17 -37.86 -23.30
CA SER A 436 -37.71 -37.92 -23.32
C SER A 436 -37.08 -37.23 -24.52
N ILE A 437 -37.69 -37.33 -25.72
CA ILE A 437 -37.30 -36.53 -26.90
C ILE A 437 -37.38 -35.03 -26.59
N TYR A 438 -38.41 -34.61 -25.85
CA TYR A 438 -38.56 -33.22 -25.44
C TYR A 438 -37.46 -32.75 -24.46
N ARG A 439 -37.07 -33.61 -23.51
CA ARG A 439 -35.93 -33.30 -22.61
C ARG A 439 -34.63 -33.09 -23.41
N LEU A 440 -34.40 -33.92 -24.43
CA LEU A 440 -33.24 -33.82 -25.32
C LEU A 440 -33.31 -32.58 -26.25
N SER A 441 -34.49 -32.23 -26.78
CA SER A 441 -34.63 -31.11 -27.72
C SER A 441 -34.51 -29.73 -27.05
N THR A 442 -34.91 -29.61 -25.77
CA THR A 442 -34.79 -28.35 -25.01
C THR A 442 -33.35 -27.96 -24.66
N SER A 443 -32.38 -28.86 -24.84
CA SER A 443 -30.95 -28.60 -24.61
C SER A 443 -30.20 -28.02 -25.82
N ASN A 444 -30.83 -28.00 -27.01
CA ASN A 444 -30.11 -27.84 -28.28
C ASN A 444 -30.61 -26.65 -29.14
N ARG A 445 -31.41 -25.74 -28.60
CA ARG A 445 -31.91 -24.58 -29.34
C ARG A 445 -31.04 -23.35 -29.07
N GLY A 446 -30.04 -23.16 -29.93
CA GLY A 446 -29.27 -21.92 -30.05
C GLY A 446 -30.12 -20.77 -30.60
N GLU A 447 -29.67 -19.55 -30.30
CA GLU A 447 -30.05 -18.23 -30.83
C GLU A 447 -31.37 -18.14 -31.60
N SER A 448 -32.46 -18.30 -30.87
CA SER A 448 -33.80 -17.93 -31.31
C SER A 448 -34.35 -16.87 -30.35
N LEU A 449 -35.07 -15.89 -30.91
CA LEU A 449 -35.70 -14.78 -30.17
C LEU A 449 -36.50 -15.34 -28.97
N PHE A 450 -36.33 -14.73 -27.78
CA PHE A 450 -36.86 -15.21 -26.50
C PHE A 450 -38.36 -15.52 -26.53
N LYS A 451 -39.14 -14.65 -27.18
CA LYS A 451 -40.58 -14.86 -27.40
C LYS A 451 -40.87 -16.16 -28.16
N GLY A 452 -40.15 -16.41 -29.26
CA GLY A 452 -40.35 -17.60 -30.10
C GLY A 452 -40.08 -18.89 -29.33
N ASN A 453 -38.98 -18.92 -28.56
CA ASN A 453 -38.66 -20.07 -27.70
C ASN A 453 -39.72 -20.32 -26.63
N MET A 454 -40.26 -19.27 -26.01
CA MET A 454 -41.30 -19.42 -24.98
C MET A 454 -42.65 -19.85 -25.58
N GLU A 455 -43.01 -19.33 -26.75
CA GLU A 455 -44.20 -19.78 -27.50
C GLU A 455 -44.11 -21.25 -27.88
N ASP A 456 -42.98 -21.68 -28.45
CA ASP A 456 -42.77 -23.06 -28.86
C ASP A 456 -42.80 -24.00 -27.66
N TYR A 457 -42.11 -23.64 -26.56
CA TYR A 457 -42.14 -24.38 -25.31
C TYR A 457 -43.58 -24.60 -24.81
N LEU A 458 -44.39 -23.53 -24.77
CA LEU A 458 -45.76 -23.59 -24.25
C LEU A 458 -46.73 -24.33 -25.19
N LYS A 459 -46.53 -24.23 -26.51
CA LYS A 459 -47.29 -25.01 -27.52
C LYS A 459 -47.00 -26.50 -27.37
N ASP A 460 -45.72 -26.88 -27.27
CA ASP A 460 -45.32 -28.27 -27.06
C ASP A 460 -45.84 -28.78 -25.71
N PHE A 461 -45.72 -27.98 -24.66
CA PHE A 461 -46.24 -28.31 -23.33
C PHE A 461 -47.76 -28.57 -23.33
N ALA A 462 -48.53 -27.74 -24.04
CA ALA A 462 -49.97 -27.89 -24.20
C ALA A 462 -50.33 -29.24 -24.83
N CYS A 463 -49.64 -29.58 -25.93
CA CYS A 463 -49.83 -30.82 -26.66
C CYS A 463 -49.47 -32.06 -25.81
N LEU A 464 -48.32 -32.01 -25.12
CA LEU A 464 -47.81 -33.13 -24.33
C LEU A 464 -48.68 -33.49 -23.12
N ASN A 465 -49.33 -32.50 -22.52
CA ASN A 465 -50.10 -32.68 -21.29
C ASN A 465 -51.62 -32.64 -21.49
N ASN A 466 -52.08 -32.45 -22.74
CA ASN A 466 -53.50 -32.26 -23.08
C ASN A 466 -54.17 -31.14 -22.27
N VAL A 467 -53.47 -30.00 -22.16
CA VAL A 467 -53.89 -28.79 -21.42
C VAL A 467 -54.01 -27.64 -22.40
N ALA A 468 -55.07 -26.83 -22.30
CA ALA A 468 -55.19 -25.62 -23.11
C ALA A 468 -54.29 -24.51 -22.53
N VAL A 469 -53.23 -24.15 -23.26
CA VAL A 469 -52.31 -23.08 -22.85
C VAL A 469 -52.58 -21.82 -23.68
N ARG A 470 -52.77 -20.68 -23.01
CA ARG A 470 -52.82 -19.36 -23.63
C ARG A 470 -51.57 -18.58 -23.25
N PHE A 471 -50.81 -18.15 -24.25
CA PHE A 471 -49.66 -17.27 -24.06
C PHE A 471 -49.94 -15.90 -24.65
N SER A 472 -49.67 -14.85 -23.89
CA SER A 472 -49.67 -13.46 -24.39
C SER A 472 -48.36 -12.77 -24.02
N PHE A 473 -47.75 -12.13 -25.00
CA PHE A 473 -46.49 -11.42 -24.87
C PHE A 473 -46.68 -10.00 -25.40
N ASP A 474 -46.38 -9.00 -24.59
CA ASP A 474 -46.53 -7.59 -24.93
C ASP A 474 -45.29 -6.79 -24.51
N GLY A 475 -44.77 -5.96 -25.43
CA GLY A 475 -43.56 -5.15 -25.27
C GLY A 475 -42.30 -5.68 -25.99
N ASP A 476 -41.14 -5.06 -25.73
CA ASP A 476 -39.88 -5.30 -26.47
C ASP A 476 -38.93 -6.25 -25.71
N GLU A 477 -38.67 -7.43 -26.29
CA GLU A 477 -37.80 -8.45 -25.70
C GLU A 477 -36.32 -8.05 -25.62
N MET A 478 -35.89 -7.01 -26.34
CA MET A 478 -34.54 -6.46 -26.28
C MET A 478 -34.26 -5.75 -24.95
N LEU A 479 -35.31 -5.29 -24.26
CA LEU A 479 -35.19 -4.65 -22.95
C LEU A 479 -34.88 -5.63 -21.81
N ILE A 480 -35.04 -6.94 -22.04
CA ILE A 480 -34.79 -7.97 -21.03
C ILE A 480 -33.33 -8.45 -21.12
N PRO A 481 -32.52 -8.31 -20.06
CA PRO A 481 -31.18 -8.90 -19.98
C PRO A 481 -31.20 -10.42 -20.17
N SER A 482 -30.18 -11.00 -20.81
CA SER A 482 -30.10 -12.46 -21.07
C SER A 482 -30.26 -13.32 -19.82
N SER A 483 -29.68 -12.90 -18.69
CA SER A 483 -29.80 -13.60 -17.41
C SER A 483 -31.25 -13.60 -16.87
N GLN A 484 -31.98 -12.50 -17.03
CA GLN A 484 -33.42 -12.44 -16.70
C GLN A 484 -34.27 -13.27 -17.67
N LYS A 485 -33.92 -13.34 -18.95
CA LYS A 485 -34.59 -14.22 -19.93
C LYS A 485 -34.53 -15.68 -19.48
N GLU A 486 -33.36 -16.17 -19.07
CA GLU A 486 -33.22 -17.52 -18.55
C GLU A 486 -34.02 -17.76 -17.27
N ALA A 487 -34.00 -16.79 -16.34
CA ALA A 487 -34.76 -16.87 -15.10
C ALA A 487 -36.26 -16.97 -15.36
N LEU A 488 -36.80 -16.15 -16.26
CA LEU A 488 -38.20 -16.19 -16.68
C LEU A 488 -38.55 -17.55 -17.30
N TYR A 489 -37.68 -18.09 -18.14
CA TYR A 489 -37.87 -19.40 -18.73
C TYR A 489 -37.95 -20.50 -17.66
N ARG A 490 -37.05 -20.48 -16.67
CA ARG A 490 -37.09 -21.43 -15.54
C ARG A 490 -38.35 -21.29 -14.70
N ILE A 491 -38.77 -20.06 -14.38
CA ILE A 491 -40.00 -19.79 -13.61
C ILE A 491 -41.23 -20.34 -14.35
N VAL A 492 -41.36 -20.05 -15.65
CA VAL A 492 -42.49 -20.53 -16.47
C VAL A 492 -42.50 -22.05 -16.54
N ARG A 493 -41.35 -22.70 -16.75
CA ARG A 493 -41.25 -24.17 -16.79
C ARG A 493 -41.68 -24.81 -15.48
N GLU A 494 -41.17 -24.30 -14.37
CA GLU A 494 -41.46 -24.84 -13.04
C GLU A 494 -42.93 -24.64 -12.67
N ALA A 495 -43.47 -23.45 -12.92
CA ALA A 495 -44.88 -23.14 -12.67
C ALA A 495 -45.83 -23.99 -13.54
N ALA A 496 -45.55 -24.12 -14.84
CA ALA A 496 -46.33 -24.98 -15.74
C ALA A 496 -46.27 -26.45 -15.31
N GLY A 497 -45.07 -26.94 -14.97
CA GLY A 497 -44.86 -28.28 -14.44
C GLY A 497 -45.66 -28.54 -13.17
N ASN A 498 -45.68 -27.58 -12.24
CA ASN A 498 -46.44 -27.67 -10.99
C ASN A 498 -47.95 -27.65 -11.24
N ALA A 499 -48.44 -26.83 -12.18
CA ALA A 499 -49.85 -26.78 -12.57
C ALA A 499 -50.36 -28.13 -13.10
N VAL A 500 -49.55 -28.89 -13.84
CA VAL A 500 -49.92 -30.22 -14.34
C VAL A 500 -49.74 -31.31 -13.28
N ARG A 501 -48.56 -31.38 -12.65
CA ARG A 501 -48.22 -32.47 -11.70
C ARG A 501 -49.05 -32.42 -10.42
N HIS A 502 -49.17 -31.22 -9.84
CA HIS A 502 -49.82 -31.02 -8.56
C HIS A 502 -51.23 -30.44 -8.73
N GLY A 503 -51.37 -29.43 -9.59
CA GLY A 503 -52.66 -28.77 -9.84
C GLY A 503 -53.67 -29.63 -10.60
N LYS A 504 -53.21 -30.57 -11.44
CA LYS A 504 -54.05 -31.32 -12.40
C LYS A 504 -54.95 -30.38 -13.23
N CYS A 505 -54.40 -29.24 -13.65
CA CYS A 505 -55.13 -28.23 -14.41
C CYS A 505 -55.54 -28.73 -15.82
N SER A 506 -56.58 -28.12 -16.38
CA SER A 506 -57.00 -28.31 -17.78
C SER A 506 -56.76 -27.06 -18.64
N LYS A 507 -56.48 -25.91 -18.00
CA LYS A 507 -56.16 -24.63 -18.63
C LYS A 507 -55.01 -23.94 -17.87
N LEU A 508 -54.09 -23.38 -18.64
CA LEU A 508 -52.97 -22.56 -18.17
C LEU A 508 -52.91 -21.27 -18.98
N GLU A 509 -52.76 -20.14 -18.32
CA GLU A 509 -52.62 -18.82 -18.92
C GLU A 509 -51.29 -18.21 -18.47
N VAL A 510 -50.45 -17.84 -19.42
CA VAL A 510 -49.14 -17.21 -19.19
C VAL A 510 -49.13 -15.87 -19.91
N GLN A 511 -48.92 -14.80 -19.16
CA GLN A 511 -48.93 -13.44 -19.68
C GLN A 511 -47.66 -12.72 -19.26
N LEU A 512 -46.98 -12.12 -20.23
CA LEU A 512 -45.77 -11.34 -20.01
C LEU A 512 -45.96 -9.94 -20.59
N TRP A 513 -45.75 -8.92 -19.75
CA TRP A 513 -45.76 -7.51 -20.14
C TRP A 513 -44.41 -6.87 -19.85
N ILE A 514 -43.88 -6.16 -20.83
CA ILE A 514 -42.60 -5.47 -20.76
C ILE A 514 -42.87 -3.98 -20.87
N HIS A 515 -42.57 -3.25 -19.81
CA HIS A 515 -42.59 -1.79 -19.76
C HIS A 515 -41.16 -1.24 -19.73
N GLU A 516 -40.99 0.07 -19.92
CA GLU A 516 -39.65 0.69 -19.97
C GLU A 516 -38.78 0.42 -18.72
N ALA A 517 -39.41 0.34 -17.54
CA ALA A 517 -38.71 0.20 -16.26
C ALA A 517 -39.04 -1.09 -15.49
N THR A 518 -40.03 -1.87 -15.95
CA THR A 518 -40.50 -3.05 -15.22
C THR A 518 -41.03 -4.13 -16.16
N LEU A 519 -40.82 -5.39 -15.78
CA LEU A 519 -41.37 -6.56 -16.42
C LEU A 519 -42.36 -7.25 -15.49
N GLU A 520 -43.54 -7.59 -16.00
CA GLU A 520 -44.60 -8.27 -15.24
C GLU A 520 -44.89 -9.64 -15.87
N LEU A 521 -44.82 -10.71 -15.08
CA LEU A 521 -45.15 -12.07 -15.49
C LEU A 521 -46.31 -12.58 -14.65
N MET A 522 -47.37 -13.07 -15.29
CA MET A 522 -48.50 -13.71 -14.64
C MET A 522 -48.68 -15.13 -15.18
N ILE A 523 -48.82 -16.09 -14.27
CA ILE A 523 -49.09 -17.50 -14.59
C ILE A 523 -50.30 -17.94 -13.80
N LYS A 524 -51.35 -18.38 -14.50
CA LYS A 524 -52.62 -18.75 -13.90
C LYS A 524 -53.08 -20.13 -14.38
N ASP A 525 -53.38 -21.02 -13.45
CA ASP A 525 -53.96 -22.33 -13.75
C ASP A 525 -55.34 -22.51 -13.08
N ASN A 526 -56.16 -23.39 -13.66
CA ASN A 526 -57.49 -23.74 -13.15
C ASN A 526 -57.52 -25.07 -12.38
N GLY A 527 -56.39 -25.49 -11.83
CA GLY A 527 -56.24 -26.73 -11.08
C GLY A 527 -56.89 -26.72 -9.71
N LYS A 528 -56.51 -27.69 -8.88
CA LYS A 528 -57.09 -27.89 -7.54
C LYS A 528 -56.73 -26.81 -6.53
N GLY A 529 -55.71 -25.99 -6.79
CA GLY A 529 -55.18 -25.01 -5.84
C GLY A 529 -54.66 -25.65 -4.54
N PHE A 530 -54.16 -24.82 -3.64
CA PHE A 530 -53.66 -25.24 -2.32
C PHE A 530 -53.78 -24.11 -1.28
N ASP A 531 -53.66 -24.46 -0.01
CA ASP A 531 -53.62 -23.48 1.07
C ASP A 531 -52.28 -22.73 1.08
N THR A 532 -52.33 -21.44 0.77
CA THR A 532 -51.18 -20.55 0.69
C THR A 532 -50.62 -20.18 2.06
N VAL A 533 -51.44 -20.14 3.12
CA VAL A 533 -51.01 -19.72 4.46
C VAL A 533 -50.12 -20.79 5.08
N LEU A 534 -50.53 -22.06 5.00
CA LEU A 534 -49.74 -23.20 5.48
C LEU A 534 -48.45 -23.37 4.66
N THR A 535 -48.53 -23.23 3.34
CA THR A 535 -47.40 -23.49 2.43
C THR A 535 -46.37 -22.34 2.44
N LEU A 536 -46.78 -21.08 2.64
CA LEU A 536 -45.84 -19.97 2.73
C LEU A 536 -45.25 -19.80 4.14
N GLN A 537 -45.83 -20.33 5.22
CA GLN A 537 -45.24 -20.14 6.55
C GLN A 537 -44.22 -21.23 6.93
N ASP A 538 -44.37 -22.43 6.40
CA ASP A 538 -43.51 -23.57 6.72
C ASP A 538 -42.51 -23.90 5.60
N LYS A 539 -41.20 -23.81 5.90
CA LYS A 539 -40.14 -24.13 4.94
C LYS A 539 -40.13 -25.61 4.53
N GLU A 540 -40.62 -26.53 5.37
CA GLU A 540 -40.70 -27.95 5.01
C GLU A 540 -41.85 -28.25 4.03
N CYS A 541 -42.91 -27.44 4.04
CA CYS A 541 -44.04 -27.56 3.11
C CYS A 541 -43.78 -26.86 1.76
N ARG A 542 -42.80 -25.95 1.69
CA ARG A 542 -42.34 -25.33 0.43
C ARG A 542 -41.49 -26.32 -0.35
N GLY A 543 -42.12 -27.14 -1.20
CA GLY A 543 -41.40 -28.03 -2.12
C GLY A 543 -40.31 -27.28 -2.92
N LEU A 544 -39.27 -28.01 -3.35
CA LEU A 544 -38.07 -27.46 -4.00
C LEU A 544 -38.39 -26.50 -5.17
N GLY A 545 -39.45 -26.80 -5.94
CA GLY A 545 -39.90 -25.97 -7.07
C GLY A 545 -40.31 -24.55 -6.68
N LEU A 546 -41.15 -24.39 -5.66
CA LEU A 546 -41.61 -23.07 -5.21
C LEU A 546 -40.48 -22.29 -4.55
N ASN A 547 -39.59 -22.99 -3.82
CA ASN A 547 -38.41 -22.37 -3.23
C ASN A 547 -37.45 -21.82 -4.32
N ASN A 548 -37.23 -22.58 -5.39
CA ASN A 548 -36.42 -22.14 -6.52
C ASN A 548 -37.03 -20.91 -7.22
N ILE A 549 -38.35 -20.87 -7.40
CA ILE A 549 -39.06 -19.70 -7.95
C ILE A 549 -38.85 -18.47 -7.06
N LEU A 550 -38.96 -18.62 -5.73
CA LEU A 550 -38.75 -17.52 -4.78
C LEU A 550 -37.31 -17.00 -4.80
N VAL A 551 -36.33 -17.90 -4.77
CA VAL A 551 -34.90 -17.56 -4.82
C VAL A 551 -34.58 -16.83 -6.13
N LEU A 552 -35.02 -17.36 -7.28
CA LEU A 552 -34.84 -16.69 -8.57
C LEU A 552 -35.50 -15.31 -8.59
N THR A 553 -36.69 -15.17 -8.01
CA THR A 553 -37.37 -13.88 -7.95
C THR A 553 -36.58 -12.87 -7.11
N GLN A 554 -36.03 -13.29 -5.97
CA GLN A 554 -35.21 -12.46 -5.10
C GLN A 554 -33.88 -12.07 -5.74
N THR A 555 -33.21 -12.99 -6.44
CA THR A 555 -31.93 -12.74 -7.14
C THR A 555 -32.03 -11.57 -8.12
N TYR A 556 -33.18 -11.39 -8.76
CA TYR A 556 -33.43 -10.30 -9.71
C TYR A 556 -34.21 -9.12 -9.12
N ASN A 557 -34.22 -8.96 -7.79
CA ASN A 557 -34.94 -7.90 -7.07
C ASN A 557 -36.43 -7.81 -7.44
N GLY A 558 -37.03 -8.95 -7.77
CA GLY A 558 -38.44 -9.05 -8.15
C GLY A 558 -39.37 -9.12 -6.95
N VAL A 559 -40.61 -8.70 -7.16
CA VAL A 559 -41.72 -8.90 -6.22
C VAL A 559 -42.54 -10.10 -6.66
N PHE A 560 -42.89 -10.97 -5.72
CA PHE A 560 -43.70 -12.17 -5.93
C PHE A 560 -45.01 -12.08 -5.16
N ASP A 561 -46.11 -12.44 -5.82
CA ASP A 561 -47.43 -12.61 -5.21
C ASP A 561 -48.05 -13.94 -5.64
N LEU A 562 -48.61 -14.68 -4.68
CA LEU A 562 -49.20 -16.00 -4.84
C LEU A 562 -50.63 -15.98 -4.34
N ILE A 563 -51.56 -16.26 -5.25
CA ILE A 563 -52.98 -16.38 -4.96
C ILE A 563 -53.40 -17.81 -5.28
N SER A 564 -53.75 -18.57 -4.25
CA SER A 564 -54.33 -19.91 -4.40
C SER A 564 -55.32 -20.19 -3.28
N GLY A 565 -56.26 -21.08 -3.55
CA GLY A 565 -57.21 -21.60 -2.58
C GLY A 565 -57.77 -22.92 -3.08
N GLU A 566 -58.25 -23.76 -2.16
CA GLU A 566 -58.82 -25.05 -2.55
C GLU A 566 -59.93 -24.88 -3.61
N ARG A 567 -59.76 -25.58 -4.73
CA ARG A 567 -60.64 -25.56 -5.92
C ARG A 567 -60.71 -24.23 -6.67
N MET A 568 -59.84 -23.26 -6.36
CA MET A 568 -59.80 -21.95 -7.02
C MET A 568 -58.66 -21.82 -8.04
N GLY A 569 -57.83 -22.85 -8.21
CA GLY A 569 -56.62 -22.80 -9.03
C GLY A 569 -55.47 -22.06 -8.36
N THR A 570 -54.44 -21.72 -9.14
CA THR A 570 -53.26 -20.98 -8.67
C THR A 570 -52.99 -19.83 -9.61
N THR A 571 -52.67 -18.66 -9.05
CA THR A 571 -52.16 -17.51 -9.79
C THR A 571 -50.85 -17.05 -9.17
N LEU A 572 -49.79 -17.04 -9.96
CA LEU A 572 -48.49 -16.50 -9.62
C LEU A 572 -48.31 -15.18 -10.37
N LYS A 573 -47.91 -14.13 -9.66
CA LYS A 573 -47.57 -12.83 -10.23
C LYS A 573 -46.15 -12.46 -9.83
N PHE A 574 -45.39 -12.00 -10.81
CA PHE A 574 -44.03 -11.56 -10.64
C PHE A 574 -43.88 -10.18 -11.25
N LYS A 575 -43.12 -9.30 -10.58
CA LYS A 575 -42.74 -7.99 -11.10
C LYS A 575 -41.24 -7.78 -10.92
N PHE A 576 -40.51 -7.60 -12.01
CA PHE A 576 -39.07 -7.42 -12.03
C PHE A 576 -38.71 -6.00 -12.49
N PRO A 577 -37.70 -5.34 -11.90
CA PRO A 577 -37.18 -4.09 -12.42
C PRO A 577 -36.35 -4.31 -13.70
N LEU A 578 -36.61 -3.50 -14.72
CA LEU A 578 -35.82 -3.39 -15.94
C LEU A 578 -35.02 -2.09 -15.87
N GLY A 579 -33.72 -2.18 -15.58
CA GLY A 579 -32.83 -1.02 -15.52
C GLY A 579 -31.75 -1.10 -14.45
N TYR A 580 -30.51 -1.26 -14.88
CA TYR A 580 -29.33 -0.91 -14.08
C TYR A 580 -28.58 0.25 -14.74
N ARG A 581 -29.14 1.45 -14.62
CA ARG A 581 -28.40 2.70 -14.52
C ARG A 581 -29.06 3.49 -13.40
N SER A 582 -28.31 3.78 -12.34
CA SER A 582 -28.67 4.73 -11.27
C SER A 582 -29.56 4.24 -10.11
N ALA A 583 -29.18 3.16 -9.41
CA ALA A 583 -29.70 2.87 -8.07
C ALA A 583 -28.63 2.92 -6.95
N HIS A 584 -27.39 3.30 -7.29
CA HIS A 584 -26.27 3.37 -6.32
C HIS A 584 -25.80 4.81 -5.98
N ILE A 585 -26.50 5.86 -6.45
CA ILE A 585 -26.12 7.27 -6.17
C ILE A 585 -27.08 8.00 -5.20
N LEU A 586 -28.25 7.45 -4.84
CA LEU A 586 -29.22 8.17 -3.98
C LEU A 586 -29.28 7.70 -2.51
N LYS A 587 -28.21 7.12 -1.97
CA LYS A 587 -28.11 6.82 -0.53
C LYS A 587 -26.95 7.49 0.22
N GLN A 588 -26.26 8.46 -0.38
CA GLN A 588 -25.22 9.25 0.32
C GLN A 588 -25.48 10.75 0.49
N ASP A 589 -26.53 11.33 -0.11
CA ASP A 589 -26.88 12.77 0.09
C ASP A 589 -28.18 12.97 0.88
N GLY A 590 -28.26 12.37 2.07
CA GLY A 590 -29.42 12.52 2.95
C GLY A 590 -29.05 12.36 4.43
N GLY A 591 -28.15 13.22 4.92
CA GLY A 591 -27.72 13.17 6.32
C GLY A 591 -26.70 14.23 6.73
N ALA A 592 -27.00 15.51 6.52
CA ALA A 592 -26.39 16.60 7.28
C ALA A 592 -27.40 17.76 7.39
N ALA A 593 -28.15 17.75 8.48
CA ALA A 593 -28.80 18.90 9.08
C ALA A 593 -28.15 19.14 10.44
#